data_AF-A0A0F8SGW1-F1
#
_entry.id   AF-A0A0F8SGW1-F1
#
_cell.length_a   1.000
_cell.length_b   1.000
_cell.length_c   1.000
_cell.angle_alpha   90.00
_cell.angle_beta   90.00
_cell.angle_gamma   90.00
#
_symmetry.space_group_name_H-M   'P 1'
#
loop_
_entity.id
_entity.type
_entity.pdbx_description
1 polymer ?
#
loop_
_entity_poly.entity_id
_entity_poly.type
_entity_poly.pdbx_seq_one_letter_code
_entity_poly.pdbx_strand_id
1 'polypeptide(L)'
;MRNYLLFQLYGPMASWGDIAVGVNRPSYDHPSKSAIMGLLAAALGIRRDEEEKHRELSESYNFAVAVHSSGTFLRDYHTCLLYTSDAADE
;
A
#
# COMPACT_ATOMS: atom_id res chain seq x y z
N MET A 1 3.90 -27.49 15.60
CA MET A 1 4.66 -26.23 15.38
C MET A 1 3.94 -25.42 14.31
N ARG A 2 3.89 -24.09 14.43
CA ARG A 2 3.33 -23.23 13.38
C ARG A 2 4.43 -22.91 12.37
N ASN A 3 4.09 -22.94 11.08
CA ASN A 3 4.98 -22.48 10.02
C ASN A 3 4.78 -20.98 9.82
N TYR A 4 5.88 -20.25 9.67
CA TYR A 4 5.87 -18.81 9.46
C TYR A 4 6.64 -18.48 8.18
N LEU A 5 6.11 -17.53 7.42
CA LEU A 5 6.83 -16.89 6.33
C LEU A 5 7.34 -15.54 6.85
N LEU A 6 8.65 -15.36 6.86
CA LEU A 6 9.31 -14.08 7.17
C LEU A 6 9.94 -13.52 5.91
N PHE A 7 9.77 -12.22 5.71
CA PHE A 7 10.48 -11.44 4.70
C PHE A 7 10.76 -10.04 5.23
N GLN A 8 11.78 -9.40 4.66
CA GLN A 8 12.19 -8.06 5.03
C GLN A 8 11.67 -7.05 4.01
N LEU A 9 11.06 -5.97 4.49
CA LEU A 9 10.72 -4.81 3.67
C LEU A 9 11.78 -3.74 3.90
N TYR A 10 12.67 -3.58 2.93
CA TYR A 10 13.76 -2.62 2.97
C TYR A 10 13.85 -1.87 1.65
N GLY A 11 13.93 -0.55 1.73
CA GLY A 11 14.06 0.34 0.58
C GLY A 11 14.47 1.74 1.04
N PRO A 12 14.93 2.60 0.11
CA PRO A 12 15.34 3.97 0.46
C PRO A 12 14.16 4.84 0.91
N MET A 13 12.95 4.53 0.45
CA MET A 13 11.70 5.21 0.79
C MET A 13 10.57 4.19 0.84
N ALA A 14 9.61 4.40 1.75
CA ALA A 14 8.39 3.62 1.84
C ALA A 14 7.22 4.51 2.28
N SER A 15 6.00 4.10 1.94
CA SER A 15 4.77 4.77 2.38
C SER A 15 3.69 3.73 2.67
N TRP A 16 3.14 3.79 3.88
CA TRP A 16 2.15 2.88 4.43
C TRP A 16 0.89 3.66 4.75
N GLY A 17 0.02 3.84 3.76
CA GLY A 17 -1.11 4.78 3.82
C GLY A 17 -1.94 4.70 5.11
N ASP A 18 -2.19 5.86 5.69
CA ASP A 18 -3.17 6.11 6.75
C ASP A 18 -4.46 6.71 6.14
N ILE A 19 -5.48 6.94 6.95
CA ILE A 19 -6.74 7.58 6.59
C ILE A 19 -6.44 8.93 5.92
N ALA A 20 -6.76 9.01 4.63
CA ALA A 20 -6.49 10.17 3.80
C ALA A 20 -7.79 10.92 3.50
N VAL A 21 -7.82 12.23 3.76
CA VAL A 21 -8.91 13.12 3.35
C VAL A 21 -8.34 14.22 2.45
N GLY A 22 -9.01 14.47 1.31
CA GLY A 22 -8.58 15.46 0.33
C GLY A 22 -7.28 15.08 -0.39
N VAL A 23 -6.32 16.00 -0.43
CA VAL A 23 -5.05 15.86 -1.18
C VAL A 23 -3.90 15.29 -0.35
N ASN A 24 -4.03 15.29 0.98
CA ASN A 24 -2.98 14.77 1.85
C ASN A 24 -2.96 13.24 1.82
N ARG A 25 -1.75 12.67 1.81
CA ARG A 25 -1.50 11.23 1.82
C ARG A 25 -0.58 10.89 2.99
N PRO A 26 -1.14 10.77 4.22
CA PRO A 26 -0.36 10.40 5.39
C PRO A 26 0.14 8.95 5.31
N SER A 27 1.20 8.65 6.05
CA SER A 27 1.80 7.33 6.15
C SER A 27 1.99 6.98 7.62
N TYR A 28 1.74 5.72 7.97
CA TYR A 28 2.23 5.12 9.20
C TYR A 28 3.75 4.89 9.12
N ASP A 29 4.36 4.64 10.28
CA ASP A 29 5.78 4.27 10.43
C ASP A 29 6.05 2.77 10.18
N HIS A 30 4.99 1.99 9.93
CA HIS A 30 5.06 0.56 9.64
C HIS A 30 3.96 0.12 8.66
N PRO A 31 4.14 -1.01 7.95
CA PRO A 31 3.13 -1.54 7.04
C PRO A 31 1.83 -1.91 7.76
N SER A 32 0.71 -1.50 7.19
CA SER A 32 -0.62 -1.94 7.61
C SER A 32 -0.94 -3.35 7.09
N LYS A 33 -1.97 -4.00 7.66
CA LYS A 33 -2.46 -5.30 7.16
C LYS A 33 -2.79 -5.22 5.66
N SER A 34 -3.50 -4.17 5.24
CA SER A 34 -3.92 -4.01 3.84
C SER A 34 -2.73 -3.81 2.91
N ALA A 35 -1.66 -3.12 3.33
CA ALA A 35 -0.43 -2.98 2.56
C ALA A 35 0.24 -4.35 2.31
N ILE A 36 0.34 -5.19 3.35
CA ILE A 36 0.92 -6.52 3.24
C ILE A 36 0.05 -7.44 2.37
N MET A 37 -1.26 -7.46 2.58
CA MET A 37 -2.15 -8.27 1.75
C MET A 37 -2.13 -7.83 0.29
N GLY A 38 -2.08 -6.52 0.02
CA GLY A 38 -1.94 -5.99 -1.34
C GLY A 38 -0.62 -6.38 -2.01
N LEU A 39 0.49 -6.37 -1.27
CA LEU A 39 1.79 -6.82 -1.76
C LEU A 39 1.77 -8.32 -2.13
N LEU A 40 1.19 -9.15 -1.26
CA LEU A 40 1.04 -10.59 -1.52
C LEU A 40 0.10 -10.86 -2.69
N ALA A 41 -1.04 -10.15 -2.77
CA ALA A 41 -1.98 -10.27 -3.87
C ALA A 41 -1.32 -9.93 -5.22
N ALA A 42 -0.48 -8.87 -5.26
CA ALA A 42 0.28 -8.51 -6.44
C ALA A 42 1.29 -9.60 -6.84
N ALA A 43 2.01 -10.18 -5.87
CA ALA A 43 2.95 -11.28 -6.12
C ALA A 43 2.24 -12.56 -6.61
N LEU A 44 1.00 -12.80 -6.18
CA LEU A 44 0.15 -13.91 -6.61
C LEU A 44 -0.59 -13.63 -7.93
N GLY A 45 -0.53 -12.40 -8.46
CA GLY A 45 -1.22 -12.02 -9.69
C GLY A 45 -2.74 -11.85 -9.55
N ILE A 46 -3.24 -11.59 -8.35
CA ILE A 46 -4.68 -11.34 -8.09
C ILE A 46 -5.02 -9.93 -8.59
N ARG A 47 -5.98 -9.83 -9.50
CA ARG A 47 -6.44 -8.55 -10.06
C ARG A 47 -7.37 -7.83 -9.08
N ARG A 48 -7.56 -6.52 -9.29
CA ARG A 48 -8.35 -5.66 -8.40
C ARG A 48 -9.85 -5.99 -8.39
N ASP A 49 -10.36 -6.57 -9.48
CA ASP A 49 -11.77 -6.97 -9.64
C ASP A 49 -12.09 -8.32 -8.96
N GLU A 50 -11.09 -9.07 -8.50
CA GLU A 50 -11.26 -10.40 -7.92
C GLU A 50 -11.54 -10.35 -6.40
N GLU A 51 -12.65 -9.71 -6.01
CA GLU A 51 -13.00 -9.42 -4.60
C GLU A 51 -12.98 -10.66 -3.69
N GLU A 52 -13.50 -11.80 -4.17
CA GLU A 52 -13.51 -13.06 -3.42
C GLU A 52 -12.10 -13.51 -3.03
N LYS A 53 -11.14 -13.43 -3.96
CA LYS A 53 -9.76 -13.83 -3.72
C LYS A 53 -9.06 -12.90 -2.74
N HIS A 54 -9.36 -11.59 -2.79
CA HIS A 54 -8.85 -10.63 -1.81
C HIS A 54 -9.40 -10.92 -0.41
N ARG A 55 -10.70 -11.22 -0.30
CA ARG A 55 -11.32 -11.58 0.97
C ARG A 55 -10.68 -12.84 1.56
N GLU A 56 -10.59 -13.91 0.77
CA GLU A 56 -9.96 -15.17 1.18
C GLU A 56 -8.52 -14.95 1.67
N LEU A 57 -7.70 -14.19 0.92
CA LEU A 57 -6.34 -13.86 1.31
C LEU A 57 -6.30 -13.09 2.64
N SER A 58 -7.19 -12.11 2.82
CA SER A 58 -7.21 -11.26 4.02
C SER A 58 -7.64 -12.01 5.29
N GLU A 59 -8.50 -13.02 5.16
CA GLU A 59 -9.07 -13.81 6.25
C GLU A 59 -8.19 -15.02 6.62
N SER A 60 -7.48 -15.58 5.63
CA SER A 60 -6.68 -16.80 5.81
C SER A 60 -5.38 -16.58 6.58
N TYR A 61 -4.86 -15.35 6.63
CA TYR A 61 -3.55 -15.05 7.18
C TYR A 61 -3.59 -14.04 8.33
N ASN A 62 -2.85 -14.37 9.38
CA ASN A 62 -2.41 -13.42 10.40
C ASN A 62 -1.06 -12.82 9.98
N PHE A 63 -0.79 -11.60 10.41
CA PHE A 63 0.49 -10.94 10.16
C PHE A 63 1.01 -10.32 11.46
N ALA A 64 2.32 -10.13 11.52
CA ALA A 64 3.00 -9.41 12.59
C ALA A 64 4.12 -8.58 11.97
N VAL A 65 4.45 -7.45 12.60
CA VAL A 65 5.49 -6.54 12.13
C VAL A 65 6.49 -6.33 13.26
N ALA A 66 7.78 -6.41 12.93
CA ALA A 66 8.88 -6.00 13.78
C ALA A 66 9.62 -4.83 13.10
N VAL A 67 9.58 -3.65 13.70
CA VAL A 67 10.26 -2.46 13.19
C VAL A 67 11.70 -2.45 13.73
N HIS A 68 12.67 -2.68 12.84
CA HIS A 68 14.09 -2.63 13.20
C HIS A 68 14.70 -1.23 13.04
N SER A 69 14.17 -0.44 12.10
CA SER A 69 14.55 0.96 11.90
C SER A 69 13.34 1.70 11.35
N SER A 70 12.84 2.70 12.09
CA SER A 70 11.65 3.46 11.72
C SER A 70 11.89 4.50 10.62
N GLY A 71 13.16 4.86 10.37
CA GLY A 71 13.51 5.99 9.52
C GLY A 71 12.93 7.31 10.03
N THR A 72 12.80 8.28 9.13
CA THR A 72 12.21 9.60 9.40
C THR A 72 11.16 9.93 8.35
N PHE A 73 10.05 10.56 8.75
CA PHE A 73 9.03 10.99 7.81
C PHE A 73 9.55 12.06 6.84
N LEU A 74 9.22 11.88 5.57
CA LEU A 74 9.45 12.86 4.51
C LEU A 74 8.11 13.42 4.03
N ARG A 75 8.06 14.73 3.78
CA ARG A 75 6.93 15.36 3.10
C ARG A 75 7.32 15.59 1.64
N ASP A 76 6.55 15.00 0.74
CA ASP A 76 6.68 15.19 -0.70
C ASP A 76 5.65 16.22 -1.19
N TYR A 77 6.09 17.28 -1.88
CA TYR A 77 5.20 18.22 -2.55
C TYR A 77 4.97 17.74 -3.98
N HIS A 78 3.93 16.94 -4.16
CA HIS A 78 3.65 16.23 -5.40
C HIS A 78 2.56 16.95 -6.21
N THR A 79 2.91 17.47 -7.39
CA THR A 79 1.96 18.16 -8.28
C THR A 79 1.59 17.28 -9.47
N CYS A 80 0.37 17.43 -9.98
CA CYS A 80 -0.10 16.80 -11.22
C CYS A 80 -0.64 17.90 -12.14
N LEU A 81 -0.11 17.99 -13.37
CA LEU A 81 -0.63 18.90 -14.37
C LEU A 81 -1.81 18.23 -15.09
N LEU A 82 -2.99 18.84 -14.97
CA LEU A 82 -4.17 18.42 -15.71
C LEU A 82 -4.19 19.19 -17.04
N TYR A 83 -4.16 18.46 -18.14
CA TYR A 83 -4.49 19.01 -19.45
C TYR A 83 -5.97 18.74 -19.69
N THR A 84 -6.80 19.79 -19.63
CA THR A 84 -8.14 19.73 -20.19
C THR A 84 -8.01 20.09 -21.67
N SER A 85 -8.47 19.22 -22.56
CA SER A 85 -8.65 19.59 -23.96
C SER A 85 -10.01 20.28 -24.09
N ASP A 86 -10.03 21.61 -24.09
CA ASP A 86 -11.16 22.38 -24.59
C ASP A 86 -11.17 22.34 -26.13
N ALA A 87 -11.35 21.15 -26.70
CA ALA A 87 -11.37 20.91 -28.14
C ALA A 87 -12.55 20.02 -28.55
N ALA A 88 -13.74 20.32 -28.02
CA ALA A 88 -15.00 19.73 -28.48
C ALA A 88 -16.15 20.77 -28.48
N ASP A 89 -15.84 22.03 -28.76
CA ASP A 89 -16.84 23.05 -29.11
C ASP A 89 -16.23 24.00 -30.17
N GLU A 90 -16.18 23.52 -31.41
CA GLU A 90 -16.37 24.30 -32.66
C GLU A 90 -16.86 23.36 -33.77
#